data_AF-A0AAU4MNG2-F1
#
_entry.id   AF-A0AAU4MNG2-F1
#
_cell.length_a   1.000
_cell.length_b   1.000
_cell.length_c   1.000
_cell.angle_alpha   90.00
_cell.angle_beta   90.00
_cell.angle_gamma   90.00
#
_symmetry.space_group_name_H-M   'P 1'
#
loop_
_entity.id
_entity.type
_entity.pdbx_description
1 polymer ?
#
loop_
_entity_poly.entity_id
_entity_poly.type
_entity_poly.pdbx_seq_one_letter_code
_entity_poly.pdbx_strand_id
1 'polypeptide(L)'
;MNLTAAPPDVSGPEPEQAHAPALTAAASTAGLRVLASAGWPESAEDRTPPVIAGFVVSSFSPLAAETARRCLLRRAAPAATTGPPADERPPVTAVVVVSPLGDLAGAVHVAEAVDDGTRIGPLLFFQAVPNAVAGHLAARWRLTGPVVCVGDTAAGLAVTALLLADGDADEALLIRVDQAHTADGHDRAAAVLLGPGGDGCDGCDGCDGYVAARPLPHRPGTEPQCDREPQYAREAQYDREAQHDREPHHHEGEQP
;
A
#
# COMPACT_ATOMS: atom_id res chain seq x y z
N MET A 1 51.21 17.05 -39.51
CA MET A 1 49.78 17.35 -39.28
C MET A 1 49.24 16.23 -38.41
N ASN A 2 49.05 16.47 -37.12
CA ASN A 2 48.60 15.49 -36.14
C ASN A 2 47.31 16.04 -35.50
N LEU A 3 46.18 15.39 -35.73
CA LEU A 3 44.89 15.75 -35.15
C LEU A 3 44.56 14.70 -34.07
N THR A 4 44.94 15.01 -32.84
CA THR A 4 44.42 14.32 -31.65
C THR A 4 43.04 14.93 -31.36
N ALA A 5 41.98 14.20 -31.69
CA ALA A 5 40.63 14.52 -31.22
C ALA A 5 40.51 14.06 -29.76
N ALA A 6 40.21 15.00 -28.86
CA ALA A 6 39.79 14.70 -27.50
C ALA A 6 38.44 13.95 -27.51
N PRO A 7 38.18 13.03 -26.56
CA PRO A 7 36.87 12.41 -26.44
C PRO A 7 35.82 13.49 -26.06
N PRO A 8 34.59 13.39 -26.59
CA PRO A 8 33.54 14.32 -26.22
C PRO A 8 33.15 14.12 -24.75
N ASP A 9 33.12 15.24 -24.04
CA ASP A 9 32.48 15.43 -22.75
C ASP A 9 31.02 14.98 -22.83
N VAL A 10 30.70 13.85 -22.21
CA VAL A 10 29.33 13.35 -22.05
C VAL A 10 28.74 13.95 -20.78
N SER A 11 28.50 15.26 -20.83
CA SER A 11 27.67 15.95 -19.86
C SER A 11 26.29 16.22 -20.48
N GLY A 12 25.31 15.39 -20.13
CA GLY A 12 23.87 15.71 -20.15
C GLY A 12 22.93 14.55 -20.55
N PRO A 13 21.65 14.54 -20.11
CA PRO A 13 21.04 15.07 -18.88
C PRO A 13 20.60 13.93 -17.92
N GLU A 14 20.45 14.20 -16.62
CA GLU A 14 19.65 13.31 -15.74
C GLU A 14 18.19 13.26 -16.21
N PRO A 15 17.56 12.06 -16.18
CA PRO A 15 16.24 11.98 -15.58
C PRO A 15 16.04 10.64 -14.85
N GLU A 16 16.78 10.40 -13.77
CA GLU A 16 16.66 9.16 -13.00
C GLU A 16 15.97 9.37 -11.64
N GLN A 17 15.61 10.61 -11.27
CA GLN A 17 15.04 10.94 -9.95
C GLN A 17 13.50 10.96 -9.81
N ALA A 18 12.70 10.72 -10.86
CA ALA A 18 11.33 11.26 -10.89
C ALA A 18 10.15 10.33 -10.50
N HIS A 19 10.30 9.31 -9.64
CA HIS A 19 9.14 8.48 -9.24
C HIS A 19 8.15 9.23 -8.34
N ALA A 20 8.63 9.96 -7.33
CA ALA A 20 7.75 10.72 -6.43
C ALA A 20 7.11 11.96 -7.10
N PRO A 21 7.85 12.79 -7.87
CA PRO A 21 7.24 13.89 -8.64
C PRO A 21 6.18 13.42 -9.65
N ALA A 22 6.42 12.32 -10.36
CA ALA A 22 5.45 11.79 -11.31
C ALA A 22 4.17 11.30 -10.61
N LEU A 23 4.31 10.60 -9.48
CA LEU A 23 3.16 10.12 -8.70
C LEU A 23 2.36 11.29 -8.10
N THR A 24 3.04 12.34 -7.65
CA THR A 24 2.45 13.59 -7.16
C THR A 24 1.64 14.28 -8.26
N ALA A 25 2.22 14.45 -9.45
CA ALA A 25 1.56 15.08 -10.59
C ALA A 25 0.34 14.27 -11.06
N ALA A 26 0.45 12.93 -11.08
CA ALA A 26 -0.66 12.05 -11.40
C ALA A 26 -1.81 12.15 -10.37
N ALA A 27 -1.49 12.22 -9.07
CA ALA A 27 -2.48 12.41 -8.02
C ALA A 27 -3.20 13.76 -8.13
N SER A 28 -2.46 14.85 -8.39
CA SER A 28 -3.07 16.16 -8.62
C SER A 28 -3.95 16.17 -9.87
N THR A 29 -3.54 15.49 -10.94
CA THR A 29 -4.36 15.34 -12.16
C THR A 29 -5.64 14.55 -11.91
N ALA A 30 -5.60 13.58 -10.98
CA ALA A 30 -6.77 12.84 -10.52
C ALA A 30 -7.66 13.64 -9.53
N GLY A 31 -7.37 14.92 -9.28
CA GLY A 31 -8.15 15.77 -8.38
C GLY A 31 -7.86 15.57 -6.90
N LEU A 32 -6.79 14.86 -6.54
CA LEU A 32 -6.43 14.58 -5.14
C LEU A 32 -5.48 15.66 -4.60
N ARG A 33 -5.70 16.08 -3.36
CA ARG A 33 -4.81 17.04 -2.69
C ARG A 33 -3.59 16.33 -2.11
N VAL A 34 -2.40 16.72 -2.53
CA VAL A 34 -1.15 16.16 -2.00
C VAL A 34 -0.79 16.86 -0.69
N LEU A 35 -0.74 16.09 0.39
CA LEU A 35 -0.43 16.56 1.75
C LEU A 35 1.07 16.43 2.06
N ALA A 36 1.70 15.37 1.57
CA ALA A 36 3.14 15.13 1.65
C ALA A 36 3.56 14.15 0.56
N SER A 37 4.86 14.13 0.23
CA SER A 37 5.43 13.14 -0.67
C SER A 37 6.85 12.78 -0.26
N ALA A 38 7.29 11.58 -0.62
CA ALA A 38 8.67 11.13 -0.51
C ALA A 38 9.02 10.11 -1.58
N GLY A 39 10.30 10.00 -1.90
CA GLY A 39 10.84 9.07 -2.88
C GLY A 39 11.98 8.22 -2.33
N TRP A 40 12.34 7.22 -3.11
CA TRP A 40 13.58 6.49 -3.01
C TRP A 40 14.10 6.15 -4.42
N PRO A 41 15.38 6.42 -4.73
CA PRO A 41 16.31 7.23 -3.93
C PRO A 41 15.93 8.73 -3.98
N GLU A 42 16.29 9.50 -2.95
CA GLU A 42 16.21 10.98 -2.96
C GLU A 42 17.61 11.64 -2.99
N SER A 43 18.64 10.87 -2.66
CA SER A 43 20.04 11.32 -2.73
C SER A 43 20.95 10.17 -3.20
N ALA A 44 22.18 10.49 -3.60
CA ALA A 44 23.18 9.48 -3.95
C ALA A 44 23.58 8.55 -2.77
N GLU A 45 23.25 8.93 -1.53
CA GLU A 45 23.50 8.12 -0.34
C GLU A 45 22.46 7.00 -0.15
N ASP A 46 21.29 7.13 -0.77
CA ASP A 46 20.17 6.18 -0.72
C ASP A 46 20.47 4.93 -1.57
N ARG A 47 21.44 4.14 -1.12
CA ARG A 47 21.89 2.91 -1.80
C ARG A 47 21.18 1.66 -1.31
N THR A 48 20.82 1.61 -0.03
CA THR A 48 20.12 0.46 0.56
C THR A 48 19.14 0.93 1.62
N PRO A 49 17.86 0.52 1.55
CA PRO A 49 16.88 0.90 2.57
C PRO A 49 17.23 0.27 3.93
N PRO A 50 16.83 0.91 5.05
CA PRO A 50 17.00 0.33 6.38
C PRO A 50 16.33 -1.05 6.50
N VAL A 51 17.04 -2.00 7.12
CA VAL A 51 16.51 -3.35 7.33
C VAL A 51 15.31 -3.35 8.28
N ILE A 52 14.36 -4.25 8.02
CA ILE A 52 13.18 -4.44 8.87
C ILE A 52 13.16 -5.89 9.32
N ALA A 53 13.04 -6.11 10.63
CA ALA A 53 12.90 -7.45 11.19
C ALA A 53 11.72 -8.17 10.50
N GLY A 54 11.98 -9.36 9.98
CA GLY A 54 10.98 -10.12 9.23
C GLY A 54 10.84 -9.74 7.75
N PHE A 55 11.69 -8.85 7.20
CA PHE A 55 11.79 -8.57 5.76
C PHE A 55 13.26 -8.54 5.34
N VAL A 56 13.86 -9.72 5.16
CA VAL A 56 15.32 -9.87 5.03
C VAL A 56 15.80 -10.36 3.67
N VAL A 57 14.91 -10.88 2.83
CA VAL A 57 15.25 -11.44 1.51
C VAL A 57 15.17 -10.40 0.40
N SER A 58 14.22 -9.47 0.51
CA SER A 58 13.89 -8.51 -0.54
C SER A 58 13.94 -7.08 -0.03
N SER A 59 14.33 -6.17 -0.91
CA SER A 59 14.27 -4.71 -0.72
C SER A 59 12.84 -4.16 -0.78
N PHE A 60 11.86 -4.91 -1.32
CA PHE A 60 10.49 -4.45 -1.55
C PHE A 60 9.87 -3.79 -0.32
N SER A 61 9.77 -4.53 0.78
CA SER A 61 9.15 -4.05 2.02
C SER A 61 9.97 -2.98 2.73
N PRO A 62 11.31 -3.10 2.86
CA PRO A 62 12.16 -2.00 3.33
C PRO A 62 11.98 -0.69 2.55
N LEU A 63 11.87 -0.74 1.22
CA LEU A 63 11.67 0.44 0.37
C LEU A 63 10.31 1.10 0.61
N ALA A 64 9.24 0.30 0.58
CA ALA A 64 7.90 0.80 0.86
C ALA A 64 7.83 1.45 2.25
N ALA A 65 8.43 0.80 3.25
CA ALA A 65 8.39 1.28 4.62
C ALA A 65 9.21 2.55 4.85
N GLU A 66 10.39 2.67 4.25
CA GLU A 66 11.23 3.87 4.38
C GLU A 66 10.62 5.07 3.65
N THR A 67 10.11 4.89 2.44
CA THR A 67 9.42 5.96 1.71
C THR A 67 8.15 6.42 2.41
N ALA A 68 7.33 5.48 2.91
CA ALA A 68 6.18 5.78 3.74
C ALA A 68 6.57 6.56 5.01
N ARG A 69 7.60 6.11 5.73
CA ARG A 69 8.13 6.81 6.91
C ARG A 69 8.51 8.25 6.57
N ARG A 70 9.28 8.49 5.51
CA ARG A 70 9.69 9.84 5.08
C ARG A 70 8.46 10.71 4.78
N CYS A 71 7.49 10.17 4.07
CA CYS A 71 6.25 10.87 3.72
C CYS A 71 5.44 11.26 4.97
N LEU A 72 5.23 10.32 5.90
CA LEU A 72 4.49 10.56 7.14
C LEU A 72 5.21 11.54 8.07
N LEU A 73 6.54 11.47 8.19
CA LEU A 73 7.31 12.44 8.96
C LEU A 73 7.23 13.86 8.37
N ARG A 74 7.18 13.99 7.03
CA ARG A 74 7.00 15.29 6.37
C ARG A 74 5.61 15.88 6.61
N ARG A 75 4.56 15.06 6.68
CA ARG A 75 3.21 15.50 7.08
C ARG A 75 3.20 16.01 8.52
N ALA A 76 3.87 15.30 9.43
CA ALA A 76 3.93 15.64 10.85
C ALA A 76 4.85 16.83 11.15
N ALA A 77 5.73 17.21 10.22
CA ALA A 77 6.53 18.42 10.36
C ALA A 77 5.60 19.64 10.39
N PRO A 78 5.76 20.56 11.37
CA PRO A 78 4.83 21.65 11.53
C PRO A 78 4.86 22.55 10.29
N ALA A 79 3.76 22.52 9.52
CA ALA A 79 3.40 23.67 8.71
C ALA A 79 3.31 24.85 9.68
N ALA A 80 4.14 25.88 9.48
CA ALA A 80 4.31 26.98 10.40
C ALA A 80 3.06 27.88 10.47
N THR A 81 1.94 27.39 11.01
CA THR A 81 0.77 28.17 11.41
C THR A 81 -0.23 27.27 12.12
N THR A 82 -0.60 27.67 13.35
CA THR A 82 -1.71 27.16 14.17
C THR A 82 -1.63 25.68 14.58
N GLY A 83 -1.35 25.45 15.86
CA GLY A 83 -1.46 24.13 16.47
C GLY A 83 -2.88 23.57 16.34
N PRO A 84 -3.04 22.23 16.28
CA PRO A 84 -4.34 21.61 16.12
C PRO A 84 -5.25 21.94 17.31
N PRO A 85 -6.56 22.17 17.09
CA PRO A 85 -7.50 22.24 18.19
C PRO A 85 -7.48 20.91 18.95
N ALA A 86 -7.49 20.98 20.28
CA ALA A 86 -7.18 19.88 21.19
C ALA A 86 -8.17 18.68 21.16
N ASP A 87 -9.23 18.74 20.34
CA ASP A 87 -10.34 17.79 20.30
C ASP A 87 -10.55 17.10 18.94
N GLU A 88 -9.65 17.27 17.97
CA GLU A 88 -9.78 16.58 16.68
C GLU A 88 -9.35 15.12 16.78
N ARG A 89 -10.27 14.21 16.44
CA ARG A 89 -9.98 12.78 16.24
C ARG A 89 -8.86 12.64 15.19
N PRO A 90 -7.88 11.75 15.38
CA PRO A 90 -6.86 11.49 14.37
C PRO A 90 -7.49 11.00 13.06
N PRO A 91 -6.98 11.42 11.89
CA PRO A 91 -7.55 11.04 10.60
C PRO A 91 -7.47 9.53 10.37
N VAL A 92 -8.55 8.95 9.84
CA VAL A 92 -8.58 7.59 9.32
C VAL A 92 -7.75 7.57 8.04
N THR A 93 -6.55 6.99 8.12
CA THR A 93 -5.62 6.94 6.98
C THR A 93 -5.64 5.58 6.31
N ALA A 94 -6.05 5.51 5.05
CA ALA A 94 -5.92 4.32 4.21
C ALA A 94 -4.47 4.09 3.79
N VAL A 95 -4.11 2.83 3.49
CA VAL A 95 -2.82 2.45 2.91
C VAL A 95 -3.07 1.76 1.58
N VAL A 96 -2.56 2.36 0.49
CA VAL A 96 -2.67 1.82 -0.86
C VAL A 96 -1.27 1.51 -1.38
N VAL A 97 -0.96 0.24 -1.62
CA VAL A 97 0.33 -0.16 -2.21
C VAL A 97 0.14 -0.50 -3.69
N VAL A 98 0.96 0.11 -4.52
CA VAL A 98 1.01 -0.11 -5.97
C VAL A 98 2.32 -0.82 -6.28
N SER A 99 2.24 -2.01 -6.87
CA SER A 99 3.41 -2.70 -7.42
C SER A 99 3.03 -3.55 -8.64
N PRO A 100 3.55 -3.25 -9.84
CA PRO A 100 3.30 -4.04 -11.04
C PRO A 100 3.79 -5.49 -10.97
N LEU A 101 4.91 -5.73 -10.28
CA LEU A 101 5.55 -7.05 -10.23
C LEU A 101 5.49 -7.71 -8.85
N GLY A 102 4.96 -7.02 -7.83
CA GLY A 102 5.00 -7.47 -6.44
C GLY A 102 6.43 -7.52 -5.89
N ASP A 103 6.66 -8.43 -4.94
CA ASP A 103 8.00 -8.75 -4.43
C ASP A 103 8.68 -9.78 -5.36
N LEU A 104 9.30 -9.27 -6.44
CA LEU A 104 9.93 -10.09 -7.46
C LEU A 104 11.14 -10.86 -6.90
N ALA A 105 11.98 -10.19 -6.11
CA ALA A 105 13.17 -10.82 -5.52
C ALA A 105 12.78 -11.94 -4.54
N GLY A 106 11.74 -11.72 -3.72
CA GLY A 106 11.18 -12.75 -2.85
C GLY A 106 10.60 -13.92 -3.64
N ALA A 107 9.87 -13.65 -4.73
CA ALA A 107 9.33 -14.68 -5.60
C ALA A 107 10.42 -15.54 -6.27
N VAL A 108 11.49 -14.92 -6.79
CA VAL A 108 12.65 -15.61 -7.36
C VAL A 108 13.34 -16.48 -6.31
N HIS A 109 13.59 -15.94 -5.12
CA HIS A 109 14.22 -16.70 -4.04
C HIS A 109 13.41 -17.94 -3.63
N VAL A 110 12.09 -17.81 -3.55
CA VAL A 110 11.21 -18.95 -3.25
C VAL A 110 11.25 -19.97 -4.39
N ALA A 111 11.25 -19.54 -5.65
CA ALA A 111 11.34 -20.44 -6.79
C ALA A 111 12.67 -21.24 -6.79
N GLU A 112 13.80 -20.56 -6.63
CA GLU A 112 15.13 -21.20 -6.55
C GLU A 112 15.20 -22.21 -5.41
N ALA A 113 14.72 -21.85 -4.22
CA ALA A 113 14.73 -22.75 -3.08
C ALA A 113 13.81 -23.98 -3.28
N VAL A 114 12.72 -23.85 -4.04
CA VAL A 114 11.88 -24.99 -4.44
C VAL A 114 12.61 -25.87 -5.45
N ASP A 115 13.25 -25.29 -6.46
CA ASP A 115 13.99 -26.02 -7.49
C ASP A 115 15.17 -26.81 -6.89
N ASP A 116 15.85 -26.23 -5.90
CA ASP A 116 16.94 -26.87 -5.15
C ASP A 116 16.44 -27.91 -4.12
N GLY A 117 15.13 -28.11 -3.97
CA GLY A 117 14.54 -29.00 -2.98
C GLY A 117 14.77 -28.56 -1.53
N THR A 118 15.08 -27.28 -1.32
CA THR A 118 15.33 -26.69 -0.01
C THR A 118 14.02 -26.40 0.72
N ARG A 119 14.04 -26.53 2.05
CA ARG A 119 12.87 -26.21 2.88
C ARG A 119 12.63 -24.69 2.88
N ILE A 120 11.49 -24.26 2.36
CA ILE A 120 11.00 -22.87 2.47
C ILE A 120 10.63 -22.57 3.92
N GLY A 121 11.25 -21.53 4.49
CA GLY A 121 10.92 -21.05 5.82
C GLY A 121 9.49 -20.50 5.89
N PRO A 122 8.71 -20.75 6.96
CA PRO A 122 7.33 -20.24 7.08
C PRO A 122 7.19 -18.72 6.94
N LEU A 123 8.24 -17.96 7.26
CA LEU A 123 8.25 -16.50 7.10
C LEU A 123 8.21 -16.06 5.63
N LEU A 124 8.67 -16.88 4.70
CA LEU A 124 8.72 -16.54 3.27
C LEU A 124 7.32 -16.52 2.63
N PHE A 125 6.35 -17.26 3.16
CA PHE A 125 4.94 -17.20 2.71
C PHE A 125 4.27 -15.86 3.03
N PHE A 126 4.64 -15.24 4.15
CA PHE A 126 4.13 -13.92 4.54
C PHE A 126 4.90 -12.78 3.88
N GLN A 127 6.16 -12.99 3.52
CA GLN A 127 7.00 -11.96 2.88
C GLN A 127 6.64 -11.74 1.39
N ALA A 128 6.08 -12.74 0.70
CA ALA A 128 5.80 -12.70 -0.73
C ALA A 128 4.50 -11.97 -1.13
N VAL A 129 3.80 -11.30 -0.22
CA VAL A 129 2.55 -10.57 -0.54
C VAL A 129 2.72 -9.09 -0.23
N PRO A 130 2.48 -8.18 -1.20
CA PRO A 130 2.52 -6.72 -0.96
C PRO A 130 1.68 -6.25 0.24
N ASN A 131 0.64 -7.00 0.59
CA ASN A 131 -0.19 -6.76 1.78
C ASN A 131 0.60 -6.79 3.10
N ALA A 132 1.70 -7.54 3.19
CA ALA A 132 2.46 -7.69 4.43
C ALA A 132 3.14 -6.38 4.86
N VAL A 133 3.73 -5.63 3.91
CA VAL A 133 4.30 -4.31 4.23
C VAL A 133 3.23 -3.28 4.54
N ALA A 134 2.07 -3.35 3.86
CA ALA A 134 0.96 -2.46 4.14
C ALA A 134 0.40 -2.66 5.56
N GLY A 135 0.24 -3.91 6.00
CA GLY A 135 -0.12 -4.25 7.37
C GLY A 135 0.95 -3.84 8.39
N HIS A 136 2.24 -4.02 8.07
CA HIS A 136 3.34 -3.54 8.90
C HIS A 136 3.28 -2.02 9.11
N LEU A 137 3.03 -1.26 8.05
CA LEU A 137 2.90 0.19 8.09
C LEU A 137 1.71 0.64 8.92
N ALA A 138 0.53 0.04 8.70
CA ALA A 138 -0.67 0.34 9.45
C ALA A 138 -0.46 0.11 10.96
N ALA A 139 0.12 -1.04 11.34
CA ALA A 139 0.41 -1.34 12.74
C ALA A 139 1.45 -0.38 13.35
N ARG A 140 2.55 -0.10 12.63
CA ARG A 140 3.66 0.71 13.13
C ARG A 140 3.30 2.18 13.30
N TRP A 141 2.49 2.72 12.39
CA TRP A 141 2.10 4.13 12.38
C TRP A 141 0.68 4.38 12.92
N ARG A 142 0.00 3.32 13.38
CA ARG A 142 -1.39 3.36 13.88
C ARG A 142 -2.35 3.94 12.83
N LEU A 143 -2.16 3.57 11.57
CA LEU A 143 -3.08 3.94 10.49
C LEU A 143 -4.29 3.01 10.56
N THR A 144 -5.48 3.59 10.62
CA THR A 144 -6.72 2.88 10.96
C THR A 144 -7.68 2.72 9.79
N GLY A 145 -7.30 3.18 8.59
CA GLY A 145 -8.11 3.06 7.39
C GLY A 145 -7.88 1.74 6.63
N PRO A 146 -8.60 1.55 5.51
CA PRO A 146 -8.48 0.37 4.67
C PRO A 146 -7.07 0.14 4.12
N VAL A 147 -6.72 -1.14 3.92
CA VAL A 147 -5.46 -1.55 3.29
C VAL A 147 -5.77 -2.20 1.94
N VAL A 148 -5.21 -1.66 0.87
CA VAL A 148 -5.43 -2.16 -0.50
C VAL A 148 -4.10 -2.28 -1.23
N CYS A 149 -3.91 -3.36 -2.00
CA CYS A 149 -2.78 -3.49 -2.91
C CYS A 149 -3.27 -3.68 -4.35
N VAL A 150 -2.65 -3.01 -5.31
CA VAL A 150 -3.01 -3.06 -6.73
C VAL A 150 -1.76 -3.10 -7.62
N GLY A 151 -1.95 -3.55 -8.86
CA GLY A 151 -0.84 -3.74 -9.82
C GLY A 151 -0.39 -2.48 -10.54
N ASP A 152 -1.19 -1.41 -10.60
CA ASP A 152 -0.83 -0.23 -11.38
C ASP A 152 -1.26 1.08 -10.73
N THR A 153 -0.62 2.18 -11.12
CA THR A 153 -0.83 3.49 -10.50
C THR A 153 -2.19 4.08 -10.81
N ALA A 154 -2.76 3.82 -11.99
CA ALA A 154 -4.08 4.35 -12.33
C ALA A 154 -5.15 3.70 -11.44
N ALA A 155 -5.09 2.38 -11.26
CA ALA A 155 -5.93 1.66 -10.31
C ALA A 155 -5.70 2.15 -8.87
N GLY A 156 -4.45 2.39 -8.47
CA GLY A 156 -4.13 2.89 -7.13
C GLY A 156 -4.77 4.25 -6.85
N LEU A 157 -4.63 5.18 -7.79
CA LEU A 157 -5.25 6.51 -7.69
C LEU A 157 -6.78 6.44 -7.71
N ALA A 158 -7.36 5.58 -8.55
CA ALA A 158 -8.81 5.39 -8.60
C ALA A 158 -9.37 4.83 -7.29
N VAL A 159 -8.72 3.83 -6.71
CA VAL A 159 -9.07 3.28 -5.39
C VAL A 159 -8.93 4.35 -4.31
N THR A 160 -7.83 5.10 -4.31
CA THR A 160 -7.65 6.20 -3.36
C THR A 160 -8.77 7.23 -3.46
N ALA A 161 -9.14 7.64 -4.68
CA ALA A 161 -10.22 8.58 -4.88
C ALA A 161 -11.56 8.06 -4.35
N LEU A 162 -11.88 6.78 -4.57
CA LEU A 162 -13.09 6.15 -4.03
C LEU A 162 -13.09 6.12 -2.50
N LEU A 163 -12.00 5.68 -1.87
CA LEU A 163 -11.89 5.60 -0.41
C LEU A 163 -12.08 6.97 0.26
N LEU A 164 -11.57 8.03 -0.36
CA LEU A 164 -11.72 9.39 0.15
C LEU A 164 -13.14 9.95 -0.12
N ALA A 165 -13.72 9.66 -1.29
CA ALA A 165 -15.05 10.15 -1.67
C ALA A 165 -16.17 9.49 -0.86
N ASP A 166 -16.04 8.19 -0.55
CA ASP A 166 -17.03 7.44 0.23
C ASP A 166 -16.88 7.69 1.75
N GLY A 167 -15.83 8.39 2.17
CA GLY A 167 -15.54 8.66 3.58
C GLY A 167 -15.01 7.44 4.35
N ASP A 168 -14.57 6.40 3.65
CA ASP A 168 -13.88 5.24 4.24
C ASP A 168 -12.51 5.64 4.81
N ALA A 169 -11.94 6.74 4.33
CA ALA A 169 -10.73 7.35 4.86
C ALA A 169 -10.76 8.89 4.74
N ASP A 170 -10.15 9.57 5.71
CA ASP A 170 -9.92 11.03 5.70
C ASP A 170 -8.67 11.39 4.88
N GLU A 171 -7.68 10.50 4.92
CA GLU A 171 -6.41 10.60 4.20
C GLU A 171 -6.04 9.24 3.60
N ALA A 172 -5.21 9.21 2.57
CA ALA A 172 -4.73 7.98 1.97
C ALA A 172 -3.23 8.06 1.70
N LEU A 173 -2.46 7.12 2.24
CA LEU A 173 -1.06 6.93 1.94
C LEU A 173 -0.94 5.97 0.76
N LEU A 174 -0.65 6.51 -0.43
CA LEU A 174 -0.37 5.71 -1.63
C LEU A 174 1.14 5.53 -1.79
N ILE A 175 1.57 4.28 -1.89
CA ILE A 175 2.97 3.89 -1.99
C ILE A 175 3.15 3.08 -3.26
N ARG A 176 3.95 3.57 -4.19
CA ARG A 176 4.42 2.83 -5.36
C ARG A 176 5.78 2.24 -5.08
N VAL A 177 5.95 0.95 -5.36
CA VAL A 177 7.23 0.24 -5.28
C VAL A 177 7.48 -0.45 -6.61
N ASP A 178 8.65 -0.20 -7.19
CA ASP A 178 9.10 -0.81 -8.44
C ASP A 178 10.46 -1.46 -8.18
N GLN A 179 10.51 -2.79 -8.21
CA GLN A 179 11.77 -3.52 -8.18
C GLN A 179 12.36 -3.64 -9.59
N ALA A 180 13.66 -3.49 -9.67
CA ALA A 180 14.41 -3.74 -10.89
C ALA A 180 14.26 -5.20 -11.30
N HIS A 181 13.98 -5.42 -12.58
CA HIS A 181 13.92 -6.75 -13.19
C HIS A 181 15.05 -6.96 -14.21
N THR A 182 15.99 -6.01 -14.29
CA THR A 182 17.18 -6.02 -15.14
C THR A 182 18.43 -5.83 -14.29
N ALA A 183 19.57 -6.37 -14.73
CA ALA A 183 20.81 -6.39 -13.96
C ALA A 183 21.37 -4.98 -13.65
N ASP A 184 21.15 -4.02 -14.54
CA ASP A 184 21.58 -2.62 -14.37
C ASP A 184 20.47 -1.73 -13.78
N GLY A 185 19.30 -2.30 -13.47
CA GLY A 185 18.19 -1.57 -12.90
C GLY A 185 18.37 -1.29 -11.41
N HIS A 186 17.76 -0.20 -10.95
CA HIS A 186 17.69 0.14 -9.53
C HIS A 186 16.26 0.10 -9.03
N ASP A 187 16.07 -0.45 -7.83
CA ASP A 187 14.78 -0.43 -7.16
C ASP A 187 14.39 1.00 -6.77
N ARG A 188 13.09 1.29 -6.89
CA ARG A 188 12.55 2.63 -6.64
C ARG A 188 11.28 2.53 -5.84
N ALA A 189 11.00 3.59 -5.10
CA ALA A 189 9.71 3.75 -4.46
C ALA A 189 9.30 5.22 -4.40
N ALA A 190 8.01 5.44 -4.31
CA ALA A 190 7.41 6.76 -4.08
C ALA A 190 6.22 6.61 -3.15
N ALA A 191 6.13 7.48 -2.16
CA ALA A 191 4.98 7.60 -1.28
C ALA A 191 4.38 8.99 -1.41
N VAL A 192 3.06 9.06 -1.51
CA VAL A 192 2.30 10.31 -1.47
C VAL A 192 1.18 10.16 -0.45
N LEU A 193 1.06 11.12 0.45
CA LEU A 193 -0.06 11.23 1.36
C LEU A 193 -1.07 12.17 0.73
N LEU A 194 -2.30 11.70 0.59
CA LEU A 194 -3.36 12.32 -0.18
C LEU A 194 -4.55 12.61 0.73
N GLY A 195 -5.18 13.75 0.53
CA GLY A 195 -6.48 14.07 1.10
C GLY A 195 -7.50 14.34 0.00
N PRO A 196 -8.78 14.53 0.36
CA PRO A 196 -9.80 14.92 -0.60
C PRO A 196 -9.37 16.19 -1.33
N GLY A 197 -9.66 16.22 -2.64
CA GLY A 197 -9.50 17.43 -3.45
C GLY A 197 -10.27 18.58 -2.82
N GLY A 198 -9.70 19.79 -2.88
CA GLY A 198 -10.52 20.97 -2.61
C GLY A 198 -11.48 21.11 -3.77
N ASP A 199 -12.76 20.79 -3.53
CA ASP A 199 -13.82 21.21 -4.43
C ASP A 199 -13.71 22.72 -4.58
N GLY A 200 -13.49 23.20 -5.80
CA GLY A 200 -13.80 24.57 -6.16
C GLY A 200 -15.32 24.78 -6.15
N CYS A 201 -15.98 24.51 -5.02
CA CYS A 201 -17.37 24.85 -4.76
C CYS A 201 -17.45 26.09 -3.88
N ASP A 202 -16.69 27.12 -4.25
CA ASP A 202 -17.07 28.50 -3.92
C ASP A 202 -18.28 28.86 -4.80
N GLY A 203 -19.48 28.47 -4.34
CA GLY A 203 -20.75 29.04 -4.81
C GLY A 203 -21.36 28.48 -6.09
N CYS A 204 -21.72 27.19 -6.14
CA CYS A 204 -22.88 26.76 -6.94
C CYS A 204 -24.03 26.33 -6.02
N ASP A 205 -24.96 27.26 -5.79
CA ASP A 205 -26.34 26.92 -5.42
C ASP A 205 -26.97 26.28 -6.67
N GLY A 206 -26.95 24.95 -6.72
CA GLY A 206 -27.49 24.16 -7.84
C GLY A 206 -26.42 23.57 -8.75
N CYS A 207 -25.89 22.41 -8.36
CA CYS A 207 -25.07 21.56 -9.23
C CYS A 207 -25.46 20.09 -9.01
N ASP A 208 -26.70 19.76 -9.41
CA ASP A 208 -27.05 18.43 -9.93
C ASP A 208 -26.18 18.17 -11.16
N GLY A 209 -25.03 17.54 -10.94
CA GLY A 209 -24.01 17.34 -11.96
C GLY A 209 -23.17 16.10 -11.71
N TYR A 210 -23.80 15.02 -11.23
CA TYR A 210 -23.18 13.71 -11.12
C TYR A 210 -22.93 13.14 -12.52
N VAL A 211 -21.72 13.29 -13.07
CA VAL A 211 -21.26 12.43 -14.18
C VAL A 211 -20.77 11.12 -13.57
N ALA A 212 -21.71 10.31 -13.10
CA ALA A 212 -21.46 8.89 -12.96
C ALA A 212 -21.12 8.32 -14.34
N ALA A 213 -20.15 7.42 -14.36
CA ALA A 213 -20.03 6.42 -15.39
C ALA A 213 -21.43 5.85 -15.72
N ARG A 214 -21.82 5.91 -16.99
CA ARG A 214 -23.13 5.43 -17.47
C ARG A 214 -23.42 4.02 -16.93
N PRO A 215 -24.49 3.82 -16.14
CA PRO A 215 -24.95 2.48 -15.81
C PRO A 215 -25.48 1.81 -17.07
N LEU A 216 -25.15 0.54 -17.26
CA LEU A 216 -25.85 -0.32 -18.23
C LEU A 216 -27.35 -0.31 -17.91
N PRO A 217 -28.25 -0.31 -18.92
CA PRO A 217 -29.69 -0.28 -18.66
C PRO A 217 -30.13 -1.55 -17.93
N HIS A 218 -30.59 -1.37 -16.69
CA HIS A 218 -31.26 -2.40 -15.91
C HIS A 218 -32.57 -2.83 -16.59
N ARG A 219 -32.76 -4.15 -16.73
CA ARG A 219 -34.07 -4.75 -17.04
C ARG A 219 -35.03 -4.54 -15.86
N PRO A 220 -36.31 -4.19 -16.10
CA PRO A 220 -37.30 -4.10 -15.03
C PRO A 220 -37.70 -5.51 -14.56
N GLY A 221 -37.61 -5.79 -13.26
CA GLY A 221 -38.16 -7.03 -12.69
C GLY A 221 -37.53 -7.66 -11.44
N THR A 222 -36.61 -7.02 -10.73
CA THR A 222 -36.09 -7.57 -9.46
C THR A 222 -35.87 -6.46 -8.45
N GLU A 223 -36.71 -6.45 -7.41
CA GLU A 223 -36.55 -5.63 -6.21
C GLU A 223 -35.22 -5.96 -5.49
N PRO A 224 -34.54 -4.99 -4.87
CA PRO A 224 -33.41 -5.27 -4.02
C PRO A 224 -33.92 -5.82 -2.68
N GLN A 225 -33.71 -7.12 -2.48
CA GLN A 225 -33.96 -7.75 -1.19
C GLN A 225 -32.86 -7.31 -0.21
N CYS A 226 -33.18 -6.27 0.56
CA CYS A 226 -32.39 -5.78 1.68
C CYS A 226 -32.65 -6.68 2.90
N ASP A 227 -32.14 -7.91 2.88
CA ASP A 227 -32.05 -8.80 4.04
C ASP A 227 -30.98 -9.88 3.78
N ARG A 228 -29.73 -9.59 4.18
CA ARG A 228 -28.73 -10.63 4.33
C ARG A 228 -27.87 -10.32 5.55
N GLU A 229 -28.16 -11.01 6.65
CA GLU A 229 -27.33 -11.06 7.84
C GLU A 229 -25.85 -11.37 7.47
N PRO A 230 -24.88 -10.77 8.17
CA PRO A 230 -23.47 -11.04 7.95
C PRO A 230 -23.12 -12.48 8.36
N GLN A 231 -22.61 -13.26 7.41
CA GLN A 231 -22.16 -14.65 7.60
C GLN A 231 -20.84 -14.79 8.39
N TYR A 232 -20.49 -13.82 9.25
CA TYR A 232 -19.28 -13.86 10.07
C TYR A 232 -19.49 -14.43 11.49
N ALA A 233 -20.71 -14.85 11.84
CA ALA A 233 -21.01 -15.40 13.17
C ALA A 233 -20.85 -16.93 13.29
N ARG A 234 -20.48 -17.66 12.21
CA ARG A 234 -20.47 -19.13 12.21
C ARG A 234 -19.12 -19.79 12.51
N GLU A 235 -18.01 -19.06 12.44
CA GLU A 235 -16.67 -19.64 12.71
C GLU A 235 -16.34 -19.74 14.22
N ALA A 236 -17.00 -18.96 15.08
CA ALA A 236 -16.82 -19.04 16.53
C ALA A 236 -17.45 -20.30 17.18
N GLN A 237 -18.18 -21.10 16.41
CA GLN A 237 -18.87 -22.30 16.90
C GLN A 237 -18.04 -23.59 16.71
N TYR A 238 -17.09 -23.60 15.77
CA TYR A 238 -16.26 -24.78 15.49
C TYR A 238 -15.19 -25.04 16.56
N ASP A 239 -14.66 -23.99 17.19
CA ASP A 239 -13.65 -24.13 18.26
C ASP A 239 -14.24 -24.58 19.61
N ARG A 240 -15.56 -24.49 19.79
CA ARG A 240 -16.22 -24.87 21.05
C ARG A 240 -16.61 -26.36 21.09
N GLU A 241 -16.91 -26.97 19.94
CA GLU A 241 -17.24 -28.40 19.86
C GLU A 241 -15.99 -29.29 19.93
N ALA A 242 -14.82 -28.82 19.46
CA ALA A 242 -13.57 -29.58 19.56
C ALA A 242 -12.99 -29.67 20.98
N GLN A 243 -13.50 -28.88 21.94
CA GLN A 243 -13.05 -28.90 23.34
C GLN A 243 -13.94 -29.73 24.28
N HIS A 244 -15.08 -30.27 23.81
CA HIS A 244 -15.97 -31.11 24.64
C HIS A 244 -15.77 -32.62 24.48
N ASP A 245 -14.99 -33.09 23.50
CA ASP A 245 -14.71 -34.52 23.26
C ASP A 245 -13.45 -35.04 24.00
N ARG A 246 -13.05 -34.37 25.08
CA ARG A 246 -12.02 -34.88 26.02
C ARG A 246 -12.59 -35.06 27.42
N GLU A 247 -13.58 -35.92 27.57
CA GLU A 247 -13.82 -36.59 28.85
C GLU A 247 -13.04 -37.92 28.91
N PRO A 248 -12.41 -38.23 30.05
CA PRO A 248 -11.66 -39.46 30.23
C PRO A 248 -12.61 -40.64 30.47
N HIS A 249 -12.47 -41.70 29.68
CA HIS A 249 -13.03 -42.99 30.03
C HIS A 249 -12.39 -43.51 31.33
N HIS A 250 -13.16 -43.43 32.41
CA HIS A 250 -12.97 -44.25 33.60
C HIS A 250 -13.12 -45.72 33.20
N HIS A 251 -12.02 -46.47 33.24
CA HIS A 251 -12.08 -47.93 33.34
C HIS A 251 -12.11 -48.30 34.82
N GLU A 252 -13.32 -48.53 35.34
CA GLU A 252 -13.53 -49.43 36.46
C GLU A 252 -13.52 -50.86 35.94
N GLY A 253 -12.77 -51.74 36.61
CA GLY A 253 -12.76 -53.17 36.32
C GLY A 253 -11.72 -53.94 37.13
N GLU A 254 -12.23 -54.71 38.10
CA GLU A 254 -11.65 -55.89 38.75
C GLU A 254 -10.75 -55.70 40.01
N GLN A 255 -11.40 -55.82 41.18
CA GLN A 255 -10.82 -56.42 42.39
C GLN A 255 -10.92 -57.96 42.31
N PRO A 256 -10.06 -58.73 43.01
CA PRO A 256 -10.34 -60.12 43.36
C PRO A 256 -11.41 -60.26 44.45
#